data_AF-A0A1A8Z544-F1
#
_entry.id   AF-A0A1A8Z544-F1
#
_cell.length_a   1.000
_cell.length_b   1.000
_cell.length_c   1.000
_cell.angle_alpha   90.00
_cell.angle_beta   90.00
_cell.angle_gamma   90.00
#
_symmetry.space_group_name_H-M   'P 1'
#
loop_
_entity.id
_entity.type
_entity.pdbx_description
1 polymer ?
#
loop_
_entity_poly.entity_id
_entity_poly.type
_entity_poly.pdbx_seq_one_letter_code
_entity_poly.pdbx_strand_id
1 'polypeptide(L)' 'MTNPDLDPEMYPPIDPRADVPDDPSELLPDTPGELPEAPVEPMPDDGEPGGVPEPA' A
#
# COMPACT_ATOMS: atom_id res chain seq x y z
N MET A 1 -12.24 2.28 18.20
CA MET A 1 -12.10 2.12 16.74
C MET A 1 -13.38 2.67 16.12
N THR A 2 -13.27 3.66 15.24
CA THR A 2 -14.41 4.19 14.47
C THR A 2 -14.32 3.58 13.08
N ASN A 3 -15.43 3.06 12.55
CA ASN A 3 -15.47 2.58 11.18
C ASN A 3 -15.16 3.75 10.21
N PRO A 4 -14.44 3.50 9.10
CA PRO A 4 -14.30 4.51 8.06
C PRO A 4 -15.67 4.92 7.53
N ASP A 5 -15.80 6.19 7.14
CA ASP A 5 -17.00 6.73 6.50
C ASP A 5 -17.01 6.24 5.04
N LEU A 6 -17.58 5.05 4.82
CA LEU A 6 -17.71 4.44 3.51
C LEU A 6 -19.01 4.90 2.86
N ASP A 7 -18.95 5.30 1.60
CA ASP A 7 -20.13 5.61 0.80
C ASP A 7 -20.96 4.33 0.60
N PRO A 8 -22.20 4.27 1.12
CA PRO A 8 -23.05 3.08 1.03
C PRO A 8 -23.51 2.76 -0.39
N GLU A 9 -23.50 3.73 -1.31
CA GLU A 9 -23.83 3.49 -2.71
C GLU A 9 -22.67 2.82 -3.46
N MET A 10 -21.43 3.08 -3.03
CA MET A 10 -20.22 2.47 -3.59
C MET A 10 -19.86 1.16 -2.90
N TYR A 11 -20.11 1.07 -1.59
CA TYR A 11 -19.80 -0.09 -0.74
C TYR A 11 -21.02 -0.46 0.10
N PRO A 12 -22.04 -1.11 -0.51
CA PRO A 12 -23.22 -1.52 0.20
C PRO A 12 -22.89 -2.53 1.32
N PRO A 13 -23.67 -2.57 2.41
CA PRO A 13 -23.48 -3.54 3.48
C PRO A 13 -23.58 -4.99 2.98
N ILE A 14 -22.70 -5.87 3.47
CA ILE A 14 -22.75 -7.30 3.16
C ILE A 14 -24.02 -7.93 3.77
N ASP A 15 -24.81 -8.65 2.96
CA ASP A 15 -25.95 -9.44 3.44
C ASP A 15 -25.48 -10.80 3.98
N PRO A 16 -25.62 -11.09 5.29
CA PRO A 16 -25.20 -12.36 5.88
C PRO A 16 -26.09 -13.55 5.49
N ARG A 17 -27.22 -13.32 4.82
CA ARG A 17 -28.10 -14.36 4.27
C ARG A 17 -27.83 -14.65 2.80
N ALA A 18 -26.98 -13.87 2.14
CA ALA A 18 -26.54 -14.20 0.80
C ALA A 18 -25.73 -15.49 0.82
N ASP A 19 -25.83 -16.26 -0.26
CA ASP A 19 -24.99 -17.44 -0.44
C ASP A 19 -23.51 -17.02 -0.44
N VAL A 20 -22.67 -17.86 0.14
CA VAL A 20 -21.22 -17.64 0.14
C VAL A 20 -20.72 -17.89 -1.29
N PRO A 21 -19.98 -16.95 -1.91
CA PRO A 21 -19.41 -17.18 -3.23
C PRO A 21 -18.44 -18.37 -3.19
N ASP A 22 -18.43 -19.15 -4.28
CA ASP A 22 -17.55 -20.31 -4.43
C ASP A 22 -16.06 -19.91 -4.47
N ASP A 23 -15.77 -18.67 -4.91
CA ASP A 23 -14.45 -18.07 -4.94
C ASP A 23 -14.35 -16.89 -3.96
N PRO A 24 -13.50 -16.96 -2.93
CA PRO A 24 -13.34 -15.86 -1.97
C PRO A 24 -12.77 -14.58 -2.61
N SER A 25 -12.15 -14.66 -3.78
CA SER A 25 -11.63 -13.49 -4.50
C SER A 25 -12.75 -12.53 -4.96
N GLU A 26 -13.99 -13.01 -5.11
CA GLU A 26 -15.15 -12.17 -5.43
C GLU A 26 -15.51 -11.17 -4.31
N LEU A 27 -15.09 -11.45 -3.07
CA LEU A 27 -15.30 -10.56 -1.92
C LEU A 27 -14.13 -9.61 -1.68
N LEU A 28 -13.00 -9.84 -2.34
CA LEU A 28 -11.83 -9.00 -2.18
C LEU A 28 -11.96 -7.78 -3.09
N PRO A 29 -11.61 -6.57 -2.61
CA PRO A 29 -11.47 -5.45 -3.50
C PRO A 29 -10.42 -5.79 -4.57
N ASP A 30 -10.65 -5.34 -5.80
CA ASP A 30 -9.67 -5.47 -6.87
C ASP A 30 -8.29 -5.00 -6.39
N THR A 31 -7.23 -5.64 -6.90
CA THR A 31 -5.90 -5.11 -6.69
C THR A 31 -5.88 -3.67 -7.20
N PRO A 32 -5.33 -2.71 -6.42
CA PRO A 32 -5.09 -1.38 -6.96
C PRO A 32 -4.31 -1.54 -8.27
N GLY A 33 -4.61 -0.69 -9.26
CA GLY A 33 -3.94 -0.70 -10.56
C GLY A 33 -2.42 -0.51 -10.43
N GLU A 34 -1.70 -0.43 -11.54
CA GLU A 34 -0.24 -0.21 -11.48
C GLU A 34 0.12 0.93 -10.52
N LEU A 35 1.00 0.61 -9.57
CA LEU A 35 1.51 1.60 -8.65
C LEU A 35 2.33 2.65 -9.44
N PRO A 36 2.34 3.91 -9.00
CA PRO A 36 3.23 4.91 -9.57
C PRO A 36 4.69 4.46 -9.45
N GLU A 37 5.54 4.94 -10.36
CA GLU A 37 6.97 4.68 -10.31
C GLU A 37 7.56 5.13 -8.97
N ALA A 38 8.45 4.29 -8.40
CA ALA A 38 9.09 4.60 -7.14
C ALA A 38 9.94 5.87 -7.26
N PRO A 39 9.99 6.73 -6.21
CA PRO A 39 10.93 7.83 -6.19
C PRO A 39 12.36 7.34 -6.37
N VAL A 40 13.16 8.08 -7.16
CA VAL A 40 14.58 7.79 -7.33
C VAL A 40 15.32 8.12 -6.04
N GLU A 41 16.06 7.15 -5.51
CA GLU A 41 16.97 7.39 -4.38
C GLU A 41 18.17 8.24 -4.86
N PRO A 42 18.57 9.27 -4.09
CA PRO A 42 19.81 9.97 -4.38
C PRO A 42 20.97 8.99 -4.25
N MET A 43 21.77 8.88 -5.31
CA MET A 43 23.02 8.15 -5.21
C MET A 43 23.99 8.92 -4.31
N PRO A 44 24.81 8.22 -3.51
CA PRO A 44 25.91 8.87 -2.81
C PRO A 44 26.79 9.58 -3.84
N ASP A 45 27.24 10.79 -3.51
CA ASP A 45 28.19 11.54 -4.35
C ASP A 45 29.50 10.75 -4.44
N ASP A 46 30.08 10.61 -5.64
CA ASP A 46 31.35 9.91 -5.87
C ASP A 46 32.57 10.72 -5.34
N GLY A 47 32.34 11.84 -4.64
CA GLY A 47 33.36 12.78 -4.21
C GLY A 47 33.13 13.33 -2.81
N GLU A 48 33.60 12.61 -1.80
CA GLU A 48 34.56 13.06 -0.76
C GLU A 48 34.55 12.02 0.38
N PRO A 49 35.70 11.52 0.83
CA PRO A 49 35.76 10.65 2.00
C PRO A 49 35.39 11.46 3.25
N GLY A 50 34.10 11.46 3.60
CA GLY A 50 33.59 11.91 4.90
C GLY A 50 33.97 10.97 6.05
N GLY A 51 35.20 10.42 6.01
CA GLY A 51 35.77 9.65 7.10
C GLY A 51 36.39 10.58 8.11
N VAL A 52 35.99 10.47 9.38
CA VAL A 52 36.73 11.06 10.50
C VAL A 52 38.20 10.58 10.43
N PRO A 53 39.21 11.46 10.56
CA PRO A 53 40.58 11.02 10.63
C PRO A 53 40.76 10.04 11.79
N GLU A 54 41.42 8.90 11.56
CA GLU A 54 41.76 7.99 12.65
C GLU A 54 42.73 8.66 13.64
N PRO A 55 42.61 8.39 14.95
CA PRO A 55 43.46 9.00 15.96
C PRO A 55 44.92 8.53 15.81
N ALA A 56 45.85 9.47 16.01
CA ALA A 56 47.30 9.28 15.93
C ALA A 56 47.88 8.45 17.08
#